data_AF-A0A2I0T990-F1
#
_entry.id   AF-A0A2I0T990-F1
#
_cell.length_a   1.000
_cell.length_b   1.000
_cell.length_c   1.000
_cell.angle_alpha   90.00
_cell.angle_beta   90.00
_cell.angle_gamma   90.00
#
_symmetry.space_group_name_H-M   'P 1'
#
loop_
_entity.id
_entity.type
_entity.pdbx_description
1 polymer ?
#
loop_
_entity_poly.entity_id
_entity_poly.type
_entity_poly.pdbx_seq_one_letter_code
_entity_poly.pdbx_strand_id
1 'polypeptide(L)'
;MAVSAAGGPLADVLQQALLPVVDYETCSQRDWWGSNVRTTMVCAGGDGVVSGCNGDSGGPLNCQRNGVWEVDGIVSFGSGLGCNTAKKPTVFTRVSAYIDWINEVLGVKEAAVSGQVLKDGKAEQQEAEVCRSSDKPRRDGAERVLVAS
;
A
#
# COMPACT_ATOMS: atom_id res chain seq x y z
N MET A 1 -10.17 -9.33 12.37
CA MET A 1 -8.74 -9.34 12.72
C MET A 1 -8.22 -7.94 12.45
N ALA A 2 -8.08 -7.12 13.47
CA ALA A 2 -7.10 -6.04 13.40
C ALA A 2 -5.74 -6.72 13.58
N VAL A 3 -4.69 -6.23 12.92
CA VAL A 3 -3.34 -6.80 13.10
C VAL A 3 -2.88 -6.60 14.56
N SER A 4 -3.43 -5.59 15.26
CA SER A 4 -3.56 -5.50 16.72
C SER A 4 -4.73 -4.57 17.10
N ALA A 5 -5.32 -4.68 18.30
CA ALA A 5 -6.37 -3.75 18.77
C ALA A 5 -5.74 -2.51 19.44
N ALA A 6 -6.31 -1.31 19.25
CA ALA A 6 -5.83 -0.14 19.97
C ALA A 6 -5.99 -0.32 21.50
N GLY A 7 -4.87 -0.27 22.23
CA GLY A 7 -4.85 -0.50 23.68
C GLY A 7 -4.91 -1.97 24.11
N GLY A 8 -4.90 -2.93 23.17
CA GLY A 8 -4.70 -4.35 23.47
C GLY A 8 -3.21 -4.72 23.54
N PRO A 9 -2.87 -5.92 24.05
CA PRO A 9 -1.49 -6.41 23.96
C PRO A 9 -1.06 -6.52 22.49
N LEU A 10 0.23 -6.30 22.24
CA LEU A 10 0.83 -6.61 20.94
C LEU A 10 0.70 -8.11 20.66
N ALA A 11 0.58 -8.48 19.39
CA ALA A 11 0.49 -9.89 19.01
C ALA A 11 1.84 -10.60 19.22
N ASP A 12 1.82 -11.77 19.85
CA ASP A 12 3.00 -12.64 20.02
C ASP A 12 3.28 -13.51 18.77
N VAL A 13 2.31 -13.59 17.86
CA VAL A 13 2.37 -14.38 16.63
C VAL A 13 2.07 -13.48 15.45
N LEU A 14 2.83 -13.63 14.37
CA LEU A 14 2.64 -12.90 13.13
C LEU A 14 1.16 -12.94 12.68
N GLN A 15 0.57 -11.77 12.47
CA GLN A 15 -0.79 -11.63 11.96
C GLN A 15 -0.77 -11.19 10.49
N GLN A 16 -1.86 -11.45 9.79
CA GLN A 16 -2.06 -10.94 8.43
C GLN A 16 -3.49 -10.47 8.21
N ALA A 17 -3.65 -9.46 7.38
CA ALA A 17 -4.94 -8.88 7.03
C ALA A 17 -5.01 -8.51 5.55
N LEU A 18 -6.18 -8.73 4.94
CA LEU A 18 -6.48 -8.22 3.61
C LEU A 18 -6.97 -6.77 3.73
N LEU A 19 -6.26 -5.83 3.11
CA LEU A 19 -6.63 -4.41 3.10
C LEU A 19 -6.89 -3.93 1.67
N PRO A 20 -8.12 -3.56 1.30
CA PRO A 20 -8.39 -2.94 0.01
C PRO A 20 -7.61 -1.62 -0.13
N VAL A 21 -6.94 -1.42 -1.27
CA VAL A 21 -6.28 -0.14 -1.54
C VAL A 21 -7.32 0.94 -1.81
N VAL A 22 -7.08 2.12 -1.25
CA VAL A 22 -7.89 3.32 -1.44
C VAL A 22 -7.10 4.28 -2.31
N ASP A 23 -7.73 4.81 -3.36
CA ASP A 23 -7.15 5.80 -4.25
C ASP A 23 -6.81 7.11 -3.51
N TYR A 24 -5.87 7.87 -4.07
CA TYR A 24 -5.35 9.06 -3.44
C TYR A 24 -6.42 10.15 -3.33
N GLU A 25 -7.27 10.28 -4.34
CA GLU A 25 -8.35 11.27 -4.43
C GLU A 25 -9.35 11.06 -3.28
N THR A 26 -9.72 9.81 -3.00
CA THR A 26 -10.55 9.43 -1.86
C THR A 26 -9.82 9.62 -0.55
N CYS A 27 -8.58 9.14 -0.45
CA CYS A 27 -7.83 9.19 0.80
C CYS A 27 -7.50 10.63 1.25
N SER A 28 -7.37 11.56 0.29
CA SER A 28 -7.09 12.99 0.52
C SER A 28 -8.36 13.84 0.72
N GLN A 29 -9.56 13.24 0.75
CA GLN A 29 -10.79 13.96 1.11
C GLN A 29 -10.72 14.51 2.55
N ARG A 30 -11.44 15.60 2.80
CA ARG A 30 -11.39 16.33 4.08
C ARG A 30 -11.87 15.51 5.29
N ASP A 31 -12.86 14.64 5.10
CA ASP A 31 -13.35 13.72 6.12
C ASP A 31 -12.51 12.43 6.23
N TRP A 32 -11.54 12.25 5.33
CA TRP A 32 -10.49 11.24 5.36
C TRP A 32 -9.19 11.85 5.92
N TRP A 33 -8.04 11.70 5.26
CA TRP A 33 -6.77 12.23 5.77
C TRP A 33 -6.51 13.68 5.36
N GLY A 34 -7.29 14.23 4.42
CA GLY A 34 -7.10 15.59 3.94
C GLY A 34 -5.68 15.79 3.40
N SER A 35 -5.08 16.93 3.74
CA SER A 35 -3.72 17.30 3.33
C SER A 35 -2.60 16.54 4.07
N ASN A 36 -2.92 15.60 4.97
CA ASN A 36 -1.90 14.79 5.66
C ASN A 36 -1.33 13.68 4.77
N VAL A 37 -2.09 13.24 3.76
CA VAL A 37 -1.66 12.23 2.79
C VAL A 37 -1.03 12.92 1.57
N ARG A 38 0.02 12.31 1.02
CA ARG A 38 0.76 12.78 -0.16
C ARG A 38 0.72 11.73 -1.27
N THR A 39 1.02 12.12 -2.50
CA THR A 39 1.08 11.18 -3.64
C THR A 39 2.18 10.12 -3.49
N THR A 40 3.21 10.39 -2.68
CA THR A 40 4.25 9.43 -2.27
C THR A 40 3.79 8.45 -1.18
N MET A 41 2.48 8.42 -0.88
CA MET A 41 1.86 7.51 0.08
C MET A 41 0.78 6.68 -0.62
N VAL A 42 0.42 5.56 0.01
CA VAL A 42 -0.70 4.71 -0.38
C VAL A 42 -1.55 4.42 0.86
N CYS A 43 -2.86 4.38 0.68
CA CYS A 43 -3.81 4.12 1.75
C CYS A 43 -4.44 2.75 1.54
N ALA A 44 -4.63 1.97 2.60
CA ALA A 44 -5.34 0.69 2.52
C ALA A 44 -6.23 0.45 3.75
N GLY A 45 -7.41 -0.14 3.52
CA GLY A 45 -8.46 -0.34 4.52
C GLY A 45 -9.41 0.85 4.63
N GLY A 46 -9.80 1.19 5.87
CA GLY A 46 -10.68 2.34 6.14
C GLY A 46 -12.18 2.02 6.23
N ASP A 47 -12.54 0.74 6.17
CA ASP A 47 -13.90 0.23 6.42
C ASP A 47 -14.31 0.28 7.90
N GLY A 48 -13.35 0.51 8.79
CA GLY A 48 -13.54 0.51 10.24
C GLY A 48 -13.54 -0.88 10.88
N VAL A 49 -13.13 -1.92 10.14
CA VAL A 49 -13.10 -3.31 10.60
C VAL A 49 -11.67 -3.82 10.71
N VAL A 50 -10.84 -3.53 9.71
CA VAL A 50 -9.45 -3.99 9.66
C VAL A 50 -8.50 -2.87 9.25
N SER A 51 -7.40 -2.74 9.99
CA SER A 51 -6.29 -1.83 9.71
C SER A 51 -4.99 -2.39 10.27
N GLY A 52 -3.86 -1.83 9.82
CA GLY A 52 -2.63 -1.85 10.61
C GLY A 52 -2.82 -1.07 11.91
N CYS A 53 -1.99 -1.37 12.91
CA CYS A 53 -2.08 -0.85 14.26
C CYS A 53 -0.68 -0.67 14.88
N ASN A 54 -0.64 -0.45 16.20
CA ASN A 54 0.60 -0.32 16.95
C ASN A 54 1.44 -1.60 16.81
N GLY A 55 2.73 -1.44 16.56
CA GLY A 55 3.66 -2.55 16.30
C GLY A 55 3.93 -2.80 14.82
N ASP A 56 3.01 -2.41 13.94
CA ASP A 56 3.11 -2.73 12.50
C ASP A 56 4.00 -1.75 11.71
N SER A 57 4.46 -0.65 12.33
CA SER A 57 5.25 0.39 11.66
C SER A 57 6.52 -0.19 11.02
N GLY A 58 6.74 0.10 9.74
CA GLY A 58 7.82 -0.50 8.95
C GLY A 58 7.46 -1.85 8.29
N GLY A 59 6.33 -2.46 8.64
CA GLY A 59 5.85 -3.70 8.04
C GLY A 59 5.41 -3.53 6.58
N PRO A 60 5.43 -4.60 5.77
CA PRO A 60 5.11 -4.52 4.35
C PRO A 60 3.60 -4.57 4.07
N LEU A 61 3.18 -3.77 3.09
CA LEU A 61 1.95 -3.97 2.32
C LEU A 61 2.32 -4.74 1.06
N ASN A 62 1.96 -6.02 1.02
CA ASN A 62 2.26 -6.91 -0.09
C ASN A 62 1.11 -6.97 -1.07
N CYS A 63 1.42 -6.97 -2.36
CA CYS A 63 0.47 -7.08 -3.45
C CYS A 63 0.83 -8.29 -4.33
N GLN A 64 -0.15 -9.12 -4.68
CA GLN A 64 0.10 -10.24 -5.59
C GLN A 64 -0.23 -9.90 -7.04
N ARG A 65 0.80 -9.81 -7.88
CA ARG A 65 0.69 -9.54 -9.33
C ARG A 65 1.22 -10.72 -10.11
N ASN A 66 0.40 -11.30 -10.99
CA ASN A 66 0.78 -12.43 -11.84
C ASN A 66 1.42 -13.62 -11.07
N GLY A 67 0.92 -13.88 -9.84
CA GLY A 67 1.43 -14.94 -8.97
C GLY A 67 2.68 -14.57 -8.16
N VAL A 68 3.28 -13.40 -8.38
CA VAL A 68 4.44 -12.87 -7.65
C VAL A 68 3.97 -11.90 -6.58
N TRP A 69 4.58 -11.98 -5.40
CA TRP A 69 4.35 -11.03 -4.32
C TRP A 69 5.36 -9.89 -4.40
N GLU A 70 4.85 -8.66 -4.40
CA GLU A 70 5.64 -7.43 -4.43
C GLU A 70 5.32 -6.58 -3.20
N VAL A 71 6.29 -5.79 -2.73
CA VAL A 71 6.08 -4.84 -1.63
C VAL A 71 5.70 -3.49 -2.22
N ASP A 72 4.41 -3.15 -2.14
CA ASP A 72 3.88 -1.90 -2.70
C ASP A 72 3.92 -0.76 -1.68
N GLY A 73 3.93 -1.10 -0.38
CA GLY A 73 3.93 -0.11 0.69
C GLY A 73 4.67 -0.54 1.96
N ILE A 74 5.03 0.44 2.77
CA ILE A 74 5.63 0.26 4.10
C ILE A 74 4.77 1.00 5.12
N VAL A 75 4.27 0.33 6.15
CA VAL A 75 3.38 0.94 7.16
C VAL A 75 4.05 2.16 7.76
N SER A 76 3.38 3.32 7.67
CA SER A 76 3.89 4.59 8.18
C SER A 76 3.08 5.04 9.41
N PHE A 77 1.80 5.32 9.23
CA PHE A 77 0.96 5.83 10.33
C PHE A 77 -0.52 5.42 10.19
N GLY A 78 -1.25 5.61 11.28
CA GLY A 78 -2.69 5.37 11.38
C GLY A 78 -3.39 6.42 12.24
N SER A 79 -4.68 6.22 12.50
CA SER A 79 -5.51 7.15 13.27
C SER A 79 -5.06 7.26 14.73
N GLY A 80 -4.90 8.51 15.20
CA GLY A 80 -4.69 8.80 16.63
C GLY A 80 -5.91 8.52 17.51
N LEU A 81 -7.09 8.30 16.91
CA LEU A 81 -8.31 7.88 17.63
C LEU A 81 -8.32 6.38 17.94
N GLY A 82 -7.40 5.61 17.34
CA GLY A 82 -7.31 4.16 17.48
C GLY A 82 -7.36 3.42 16.15
N CYS A 83 -7.10 2.12 16.21
CA CYS A 83 -7.08 1.22 15.07
C CYS A 83 -8.50 0.91 14.60
N ASN A 84 -8.65 0.55 13.31
CA ASN A 84 -9.94 0.34 12.66
C ASN A 84 -10.86 1.57 12.73
N THR A 85 -10.31 2.77 12.61
CA THR A 85 -11.12 3.99 12.50
C THR A 85 -11.66 4.10 11.07
N ALA A 86 -12.99 4.13 10.91
CA ALA A 86 -13.62 4.31 9.59
C ALA A 86 -13.16 5.61 8.92
N LYS A 87 -12.95 5.56 7.59
CA LYS A 87 -12.38 6.66 6.78
C LYS A 87 -11.00 7.15 7.24
N LYS A 88 -10.29 6.36 8.05
CA LYS A 88 -8.90 6.59 8.44
C LYS A 88 -8.10 5.31 8.17
N PRO A 89 -7.94 4.95 6.87
CA PRO A 89 -7.14 3.79 6.48
C PRO A 89 -5.71 3.90 7.02
N THR A 90 -5.02 2.77 7.15
CA THR A 90 -3.58 2.79 7.39
C THR A 90 -2.89 3.45 6.21
N VAL A 91 -1.94 4.34 6.51
CA VAL A 91 -1.14 5.04 5.50
C VAL A 91 0.23 4.39 5.46
N PHE A 92 0.65 4.08 4.23
CA PHE A 92 1.92 3.46 3.91
C PHE A 92 2.76 4.41 3.06
N THR A 93 4.07 4.36 3.22
CA THR A 93 5.00 4.90 2.22
C THR A 93 4.81 4.12 0.92
N ARG A 94 4.62 4.80 -0.22
CA ARG A 94 4.49 4.15 -1.54
C ARG A 94 5.87 3.74 -2.04
N VAL A 95 6.18 2.44 -2.08
CA VAL A 95 7.53 1.96 -2.44
C VAL A 95 7.95 2.41 -3.84
N SER A 96 7.03 2.40 -4.81
CA SER A 96 7.32 2.83 -6.19
C SER A 96 7.79 4.29 -6.30
N ALA A 97 7.45 5.16 -5.35
CA ALA A 97 7.93 6.54 -5.32
C ALA A 97 9.39 6.68 -4.85
N TYR A 98 10.01 5.60 -4.36
CA TYR A 98 11.35 5.60 -3.77
C TYR A 98 12.28 4.54 -4.40
N ILE A 99 11.89 3.89 -5.50
CA ILE A 99 12.71 2.85 -6.15
C ILE A 99 14.08 3.38 -6.59
N ASP A 100 14.14 4.59 -7.16
CA ASP A 100 15.40 5.21 -7.57
C ASP A 100 16.38 5.34 -6.38
N TRP A 101 15.87 5.82 -5.25
CA TRP A 101 16.64 5.94 -4.01
C TRP A 101 17.06 4.57 -3.47
N ILE A 102 16.18 3.57 -3.49
CA ILE A 102 16.49 2.20 -3.06
C ILE A 102 17.64 1.64 -3.93
N ASN A 103 17.56 1.80 -5.25
CA ASN A 103 18.57 1.33 -6.18
C ASN A 103 19.92 2.03 -5.96
N GLU A 104 19.90 3.35 -5.72
CA GLU A 104 21.10 4.13 -5.37
C GLU A 104 21.77 3.57 -4.12
N VAL A 105 21.01 3.34 -3.04
CA VAL A 105 21.54 2.81 -1.77
C VAL A 105 22.08 1.39 -1.92
N LEU A 106 21.41 0.55 -2.71
CA LEU A 106 21.85 -0.82 -2.96
C LEU A 106 23.06 -0.90 -3.93
N GLY A 107 23.47 0.23 -4.53
CA GLY A 107 24.49 0.23 -5.58
C GLY A 107 24.04 -0.53 -6.83
N VAL A 108 22.73 -0.73 -6.99
CA VAL A 108 22.14 -1.25 -8.22
C VAL A 108 22.18 -0.10 -9.21
N LYS A 109 23.24 -0.06 -10.00
CA LYS A 109 23.21 0.71 -11.24
C LYS A 109 22.08 0.11 -12.05
N GLU A 110 21.02 0.87 -12.33
CA GLU A 110 20.17 0.51 -13.46
C GLU A 110 21.13 0.25 -14.61
N ALA A 111 21.21 -1.01 -15.05
CA ALA A 111 21.76 -1.26 -16.37
C ALA A 111 20.91 -0.36 -17.25
N ALA A 112 21.51 0.71 -17.76
CA ALA A 112 20.85 1.71 -18.57
C ALA A 112 19.86 0.96 -19.45
N VAL A 113 18.57 1.21 -19.28
CA VAL A 113 17.55 0.71 -20.20
C VAL A 113 17.83 1.45 -21.50
N SER A 114 18.82 0.96 -22.24
CA SER A 114 19.01 1.18 -23.66
C SER A 114 17.88 0.38 -24.30
N GLY A 115 16.70 0.97 -24.23
CA GLY A 115 15.46 0.25 -24.39
C GLY A 115 14.25 1.16 -24.24
N GLN A 116 14.36 2.39 -24.74
CA GLN A 116 13.18 3.08 -25.25
C GLN A 116 12.59 2.21 -26.37
N VAL A 117 11.67 1.30 -26.04
CA VAL A 117 10.76 0.78 -27.05
C VAL A 117 9.71 1.86 -27.22
N LEU A 118 9.97 2.77 -28.16
CA LEU A 118 8.98 3.68 -28.71
C LEU A 118 7.84 2.83 -29.30
N LYS A 119 6.76 2.63 -28.54
CA LYS A 119 5.47 2.23 -29.10
C LYS A 119 4.64 3.50 -29.25
N ASP A 120 4.48 3.91 -30.50
CA ASP A 120 3.43 4.82 -30.98
C ASP A 120 3.22 6.13 -30.19
N GLY A 121 4.31 6.83 -29.84
CA GLY A 121 4.27 8.27 -29.61
C GLY A 121 3.45 8.77 -28.43
N LYS A 122 3.15 7.91 -27.45
CA LYS A 122 2.68 8.33 -26.13
C LYS A 122 3.57 7.71 -25.07
N ALA A 123 4.12 8.56 -24.21
CA ALA A 123 4.69 8.13 -22.95
C ALA A 123 3.52 7.56 -22.11
N GLU A 124 3.21 6.29 -22.30
CA GLU A 124 2.39 5.57 -21.34
C GLU A 124 3.31 5.35 -20.15
N GLN A 125 3.18 6.24 -19.17
CA GLN A 125 3.67 5.97 -17.83
C GLN A 125 3.08 4.62 -17.48
N GLN A 126 3.93 3.61 -17.35
CA GLN A 126 3.52 2.36 -16.75
C GLN A 126 3.29 2.71 -15.29
N GLU A 127 2.09 3.23 -15.01
CA GLU A 127 1.56 3.30 -13.67
C GLU A 127 1.76 1.90 -13.13
N ALA A 128 2.63 1.75 -12.12
CA ALA A 128 2.54 0.63 -11.22
C ALA A 128 1.05 0.52 -10.90
N GLU A 129 0.41 -0.54 -11.36
CA GLU A 129 -1.04 -0.69 -11.34
C GLU A 129 -1.44 -0.76 -9.87
N VAL A 130 -1.56 0.38 -9.19
CA VAL A 130 -1.88 0.49 -7.75
C VAL A 130 -2.92 -0.56 -7.45
N CYS A 131 -2.62 -1.55 -6.60
CA CYS A 131 -3.36 -2.81 -6.55
C CYS A 131 -4.85 -2.58 -6.79
N ARG A 132 -5.33 -2.77 -8.03
CA ARG A 132 -6.50 -2.01 -8.49
C ARG A 132 -7.73 -2.60 -7.81
N SER A 133 -8.29 -1.82 -6.89
CA SER A 133 -9.72 -1.88 -6.59
C SER A 133 -10.47 -1.48 -7.86
N SER A 134 -10.82 -2.43 -8.71
CA SER A 134 -11.73 -2.17 -9.82
C SER A 134 -12.73 -3.30 -9.94
N ASP A 135 -13.78 -3.18 -9.12
CA ASP A 135 -15.16 -3.52 -9.45
C ASP A 135 -15.37 -4.67 -10.46
N LYS A 136 -15.11 -5.89 -10.02
CA LYS A 136 -15.95 -7.07 -10.26
C LYS A 136 -15.34 -8.27 -9.54
N PRO A 137 -16.16 -9.18 -8.98
CA PRO A 137 -15.69 -10.50 -8.61
C PRO A 137 -15.38 -11.25 -9.91
N ARG A 138 -14.18 -11.07 -10.47
CA ARG A 138 -13.63 -12.07 -11.38
C ARG A 138 -13.27 -13.26 -10.51
N ARG A 139 -14.17 -14.24 -10.56
CA ARG A 139 -13.81 -15.65 -10.38
C ARG A 139 -12.57 -15.85 -11.25
N ASP A 140 -11.50 -16.37 -10.66
CA ASP A 140 -10.19 -16.61 -11.28
C ASP A 140 -9.17 -15.46 -11.04
N GLY A 141 -8.57 -15.43 -9.84
CA GLY A 141 -7.24 -14.82 -9.62
C GLY A 141 -7.14 -13.42 -9.00
N ALA A 142 -8.06 -13.02 -8.10
CA ALA A 142 -8.02 -11.69 -7.49
C ALA A 142 -6.69 -11.35 -6.77
N GLU A 143 -6.09 -10.22 -7.19
CA GLU A 143 -4.97 -9.49 -6.60
C GLU A 143 -5.20 -9.29 -5.09
N ARG A 144 -4.42 -9.99 -4.26
CA ARG A 144 -4.55 -9.94 -2.79
C ARG A 144 -3.59 -8.91 -2.24
N VAL A 145 -4.10 -8.01 -1.41
CA VAL A 145 -3.31 -6.99 -0.71
C VAL A 145 -3.23 -7.36 0.76
N LEU A 146 -2.03 -7.72 1.23
CA LEU A 146 -1.80 -8.24 2.58
C LEU A 146 -0.86 -7.34 3.38
N VAL A 147 -1.27 -6.97 4.58
CA VAL A 147 -0.32 -6.48 5.60
C VAL A 147 0.04 -7.67 6.48
N ALA A 148 1.34 -7.85 6.72
CA ALA A 148 1.86 -8.84 7.66
C ALA A 148 2.65 -8.12 8.76
N SER A 149 2.46 -8.49 10.03
CA SER A 149 3.15 -7.90 11.18
C SER A 149 3.35 -8.90 12.29
#